data_AF-A0A7C5IXH1-F1
#
_entry.id   AF-A0A7C5IXH1-F1
#
_cell.length_a   1.000
_cell.length_b   1.000
_cell.length_c   1.000
_cell.angle_alpha   90.00
_cell.angle_beta   90.00
_cell.angle_gamma   90.00
#
_symmetry.space_group_name_H-M   'P 1'
#
loop_
_entity.id
_entity.type
_entity.pdbx_description
1 polymer ?
#
loop_
_entity_poly.entity_id
_entity_poly.type
_entity_poly.pdbx_seq_one_letter_code
_entity_poly.pdbx_strand_id
1 'polypeptide(L)'
;MSESRTEEGVIENAGILDLSNATEEEIERIKKISNAGVVIVPEKFIGRISAKIENAGVIVPYREGMKLFSGETRLNADVLASAEEPISIINAGKLFIEKNVTPELIAQKIKEIRNYGKIIAPRLNYGALISKVSQNAGKIEILENYVQKKVEELQKEIEKLREMSKE
;
A
#
# COMPACT_ATOMS: atom_id res chain seq x y z
N MET A 1 -2.92 -15.18 6.34
CA MET A 1 -4.22 -14.89 6.99
C MET A 1 -3.92 -14.60 8.45
N SER A 2 -3.93 -13.33 8.86
CA SER A 2 -3.77 -12.97 10.27
C SER A 2 -5.17 -12.84 10.86
N GLU A 3 -5.59 -13.85 11.62
CA GLU A 3 -6.87 -13.86 12.33
C GLU A 3 -6.85 -12.76 13.41
N SER A 4 -7.63 -11.70 13.21
CA SER A 4 -7.98 -10.77 14.29
C SER A 4 -8.98 -11.47 15.21
N ARG A 5 -8.61 -11.68 16.47
CA ARG A 5 -9.56 -12.12 17.50
C ARG A 5 -10.59 -11.02 17.68
N THR A 6 -11.85 -11.34 17.37
CA THR A 6 -12.97 -10.41 17.48
C THR A 6 -13.70 -10.73 18.78
N GLU A 7 -13.23 -10.21 19.90
CA GLU A 7 -14.04 -10.16 21.12
C GLU A 7 -14.92 -8.89 21.03
N GLU A 8 -16.24 -9.09 20.97
CA GLU A 8 -17.28 -8.05 21.13
C GLU A 8 -17.12 -6.73 20.34
N GLY A 9 -16.63 -6.77 19.11
CA GLY A 9 -16.51 -5.57 18.27
C GLY A 9 -15.30 -4.69 18.62
N VAL A 10 -14.35 -5.21 19.40
CA VAL A 10 -13.04 -4.60 19.59
C VAL A 10 -12.06 -5.23 18.59
N ILE A 11 -11.35 -4.39 17.83
CA ILE A 11 -10.32 -4.82 16.89
C ILE A 11 -8.97 -4.35 17.43
N GLU A 12 -8.06 -5.28 17.67
CA GLU A 12 -6.72 -4.97 18.19
C GLU A 12 -5.62 -5.58 17.33
N ASN A 13 -4.51 -4.85 17.23
CA ASN A 13 -3.24 -5.32 16.64
C ASN A 13 -3.38 -5.75 15.17
N ALA A 14 -4.03 -4.92 14.36
CA ALA A 14 -4.20 -5.16 12.93
C ALA A 14 -3.09 -4.47 12.13
N GLY A 15 -2.27 -5.21 11.38
CA GLY A 15 -1.32 -4.59 10.45
C GLY A 15 -2.04 -3.77 9.38
N ILE A 16 -3.03 -4.39 8.72
CA ILE A 16 -3.94 -3.75 7.78
C ILE A 16 -5.36 -4.16 8.16
N LEU A 17 -6.21 -3.18 8.45
CA LEU A 17 -7.64 -3.35 8.67
C LEU A 17 -8.38 -2.88 7.41
N ASP A 18 -8.89 -3.81 6.63
CA ASP A 18 -9.63 -3.52 5.40
C ASP A 18 -11.14 -3.55 5.66
N LEU A 19 -11.76 -2.37 5.68
CA LEU A 19 -13.20 -2.17 5.80
C LEU A 19 -13.82 -1.69 4.47
N SER A 20 -13.10 -1.80 3.35
CA SER A 20 -13.55 -1.27 2.04
C SER A 20 -14.93 -1.78 1.61
N ASN A 21 -15.30 -3.00 2.02
CA ASN A 21 -16.59 -3.63 1.74
C ASN A 21 -17.52 -3.72 2.96
N ALA A 22 -17.19 -3.05 4.07
CA ALA A 22 -17.98 -3.12 5.29
C ALA A 22 -19.38 -2.51 5.09
N THR A 23 -20.38 -3.16 5.65
CA THR A 23 -21.77 -2.70 5.72
C THR A 23 -21.99 -1.74 6.89
N GLU A 24 -23.10 -0.99 6.89
CA GLU A 24 -23.41 -0.10 8.02
C GLU A 24 -23.51 -0.84 9.35
N GLU A 25 -24.09 -2.05 9.35
CA GLU A 25 -24.24 -2.88 10.55
C GLU A 25 -22.90 -3.37 11.09
N GLU A 26 -21.93 -3.68 10.21
CA GLU A 26 -20.58 -4.06 10.62
C GLU A 26 -19.83 -2.86 11.21
N ILE A 27 -19.94 -1.69 10.59
CA ILE A 27 -19.36 -0.44 11.09
C ILE A 27 -19.93 -0.06 12.46
N GLU A 28 -21.22 -0.31 12.69
CA GLU A 28 -21.87 -0.03 13.97
C GLU A 28 -21.41 -0.99 15.07
N ARG A 29 -21.26 -2.28 14.74
CA ARG A 29 -20.77 -3.31 15.66
C ARG A 29 -19.34 -3.08 16.13
N ILE A 30 -18.51 -2.39 15.35
CA ILE A 30 -17.18 -1.98 15.78
C ILE A 30 -17.36 -0.98 16.93
N LYS A 31 -16.88 -1.32 18.12
CA LYS A 31 -16.87 -0.42 19.28
C LYS A 31 -15.57 0.36 19.37
N LYS A 32 -14.46 -0.31 19.06
CA LYS A 32 -13.11 0.22 19.26
C LYS A 32 -12.11 -0.43 18.33
N ILE A 33 -11.20 0.36 17.79
CA ILE A 33 -10.05 -0.08 17.00
C ILE A 33 -8.78 0.43 17.69
N SER A 34 -7.91 -0.50 18.09
CA SER A 34 -6.63 -0.17 18.72
C SER A 34 -5.46 -0.83 17.98
N ASN A 35 -4.37 -0.10 17.85
CA ASN A 35 -3.13 -0.54 17.19
C ASN A 35 -3.35 -1.06 15.76
N ALA A 36 -3.89 -0.21 14.89
CA ALA A 36 -4.02 -0.52 13.47
C ALA A 36 -2.92 0.17 12.64
N GLY A 37 -2.14 -0.55 11.84
CA GLY A 37 -1.11 0.07 10.99
C GLY A 37 -1.75 0.93 9.89
N VAL A 38 -2.61 0.30 9.09
CA VAL A 38 -3.39 0.94 8.02
C VAL A 38 -4.86 0.58 8.21
N VAL A 39 -5.76 1.56 8.18
CA VAL A 39 -7.21 1.34 8.19
C VAL A 39 -7.79 1.83 6.87
N ILE A 40 -8.28 0.93 6.03
CA ILE A 40 -8.94 1.29 4.77
C ILE A 40 -10.44 1.31 5.02
N VAL A 41 -11.08 2.44 4.71
CA VAL A 41 -12.48 2.66 5.07
C VAL A 41 -13.21 3.42 3.96
N PRO A 42 -14.46 3.06 3.61
CA PRO A 42 -15.28 3.82 2.69
C PRO A 42 -15.42 5.27 3.14
N GLU A 43 -15.35 6.23 2.22
CA GLU A 43 -15.39 7.65 2.56
C GLU A 43 -16.59 8.04 3.44
N LYS A 44 -17.75 7.42 3.20
CA LYS A 44 -18.98 7.61 3.99
C LYS A 44 -18.86 7.19 5.47
N PHE A 45 -17.89 6.36 5.83
CA PHE A 45 -17.74 5.82 7.19
C PHE A 45 -16.53 6.37 7.95
N ILE A 46 -15.69 7.21 7.31
CA ILE A 46 -14.48 7.77 7.94
C ILE A 46 -14.79 8.43 9.27
N GLY A 47 -15.77 9.33 9.34
CA GLY A 47 -16.09 10.04 10.59
C GLY A 47 -16.46 9.09 11.73
N ARG A 48 -17.25 8.04 11.44
CA ARG A 48 -17.69 7.03 12.41
C ARG A 48 -16.52 6.16 12.89
N ILE A 49 -15.68 5.71 11.96
CA ILE A 49 -14.54 4.84 12.27
C ILE A 49 -13.43 5.62 12.98
N SER A 50 -13.13 6.85 12.56
CA SER A 50 -12.14 7.71 13.22
C SER A 50 -12.48 7.99 14.67
N ALA A 51 -13.77 8.13 15.02
CA ALA A 51 -14.20 8.30 16.42
C ALA A 51 -13.98 7.06 17.30
N LYS A 52 -13.82 5.88 16.67
CA LYS A 52 -13.64 4.58 17.32
C LYS A 52 -12.17 4.14 17.32
N ILE A 53 -11.27 4.87 16.65
CA ILE A 53 -9.84 4.58 16.57
C ILE A 53 -9.13 5.25 17.74
N GLU A 54 -8.47 4.45 18.58
CA GLU A 54 -7.54 4.98 19.60
C GLU A 54 -6.14 5.20 19.02
N ASN A 55 -5.67 4.25 18.22
CA ASN A 55 -4.34 4.29 17.62
C ASN A 55 -4.37 3.65 16.23
N ALA A 56 -4.16 4.48 15.21
CA ALA A 56 -3.90 4.01 13.86
C ALA A 56 -2.74 4.78 13.21
N GLY A 57 -1.93 4.09 12.41
CA GLY A 57 -0.84 4.71 11.66
C GLY A 57 -1.37 5.61 10.54
N VAL A 58 -2.29 5.10 9.71
CA VAL A 58 -2.93 5.88 8.66
C VAL A 58 -4.34 5.38 8.35
N ILE A 59 -5.26 6.32 8.10
CA ILE A 59 -6.63 6.04 7.64
C ILE A 59 -6.69 6.34 6.14
N VAL A 60 -7.11 5.36 5.36
CA VAL A 60 -7.13 5.38 3.90
C VAL A 60 -8.57 5.46 3.40
N PRO A 61 -8.99 6.61 2.83
CA PRO A 61 -10.29 6.76 2.21
C PRO A 61 -10.42 5.88 0.96
N TYR A 62 -11.37 4.94 0.98
CA TYR A 62 -11.74 4.09 -0.14
C TYR A 62 -12.95 4.64 -0.89
N ARG A 63 -12.85 4.68 -2.23
CA ARG A 63 -13.96 4.92 -3.16
C ARG A 63 -14.17 3.70 -4.03
N GLU A 64 -15.43 3.39 -4.30
CA GLU A 64 -15.80 2.31 -5.22
C GLU A 64 -15.14 2.52 -6.60
N GLY A 65 -14.68 1.42 -7.20
CA GLY A 65 -13.95 1.44 -8.47
C GLY A 65 -12.44 1.69 -8.35
N MET A 66 -11.91 2.00 -7.16
CA MET A 66 -10.47 2.06 -6.95
C MET A 66 -9.87 0.66 -6.71
N LYS A 67 -8.72 0.38 -7.32
CA LYS A 67 -7.94 -0.84 -7.04
C LYS A 67 -7.08 -0.65 -5.80
N LEU A 68 -7.32 -1.47 -4.79
CA LEU A 68 -6.56 -1.49 -3.54
C LEU A 68 -5.43 -2.52 -3.60
N PHE A 69 -4.20 -2.07 -3.36
CA PHE A 69 -3.02 -2.94 -3.22
C PHE A 69 -2.47 -2.82 -1.79
N SER A 70 -2.77 -3.81 -0.95
CA SER A 70 -2.37 -3.86 0.46
C SER A 70 -1.15 -4.77 0.72
N GLY A 71 -0.83 -5.69 -0.19
CA GLY A 71 0.31 -6.60 -0.11
C GLY A 71 1.50 -6.18 -0.98
N GLU A 72 2.36 -7.15 -1.29
CA GLU A 72 3.34 -6.98 -2.38
C GLU A 72 2.66 -7.22 -3.72
N THR A 73 2.73 -6.26 -4.64
CA THR A 73 2.09 -6.33 -5.96
C THR A 73 3.05 -5.85 -7.02
N ARG A 74 3.05 -6.52 -8.18
CA ARG A 74 3.81 -6.12 -9.36
C ARG A 74 2.87 -5.64 -10.44
N LEU A 75 3.12 -4.45 -10.95
CA LEU A 75 2.40 -3.84 -12.05
C LEU A 75 3.29 -3.92 -13.29
N ASN A 76 2.84 -4.71 -14.26
CA ASN A 76 3.52 -4.89 -15.53
C ASN A 76 2.70 -4.33 -16.69
N ALA A 77 3.27 -4.34 -17.89
CA ALA A 77 2.60 -3.81 -19.07
C ALA A 77 1.28 -4.53 -19.38
N ASP A 78 1.23 -5.85 -19.21
CA ASP A 78 0.05 -6.66 -19.55
C ASP A 78 -1.16 -6.31 -18.67
N VAL A 79 -0.94 -6.13 -17.36
CA VAL A 79 -1.98 -5.74 -16.38
C VAL A 79 -2.57 -4.36 -16.71
N LEU A 80 -1.73 -3.43 -17.19
CA LEU A 80 -2.19 -2.10 -17.60
C LEU A 80 -2.87 -2.14 -18.97
N ALA A 81 -2.37 -2.95 -19.90
CA ALA A 81 -2.94 -3.10 -21.23
C ALA A 81 -4.32 -3.75 -21.20
N SER A 82 -4.54 -4.72 -20.29
CA SER A 82 -5.83 -5.39 -20.12
C SER A 82 -6.92 -4.52 -19.50
N ALA A 83 -6.57 -3.37 -18.93
CA ALA A 83 -7.56 -2.44 -18.40
C ALA A 83 -8.24 -1.68 -19.55
N GLU A 84 -9.54 -1.85 -19.71
CA GLU A 84 -10.32 -1.12 -20.72
C GLU A 84 -10.30 0.39 -20.43
N GLU A 85 -10.48 0.76 -19.17
CA GLU A 85 -10.46 2.13 -18.68
C GLU A 85 -9.25 2.43 -17.77
N PRO A 86 -8.82 3.70 -17.66
CA PRO A 86 -7.75 4.08 -16.75
C PRO A 86 -8.10 3.79 -15.28
N ILE A 87 -7.23 3.08 -14.57
CA ILE A 87 -7.47 2.63 -13.20
C ILE A 87 -7.05 3.68 -12.16
N SER A 88 -7.86 3.84 -11.11
CA SER A 88 -7.49 4.57 -9.89
C SER A 88 -6.89 3.59 -8.88
N ILE A 89 -5.74 3.91 -8.30
CA ILE A 89 -4.98 3.01 -7.43
C ILE A 89 -4.90 3.58 -6.01
N ILE A 90 -5.15 2.72 -5.01
CA ILE A 90 -4.78 2.95 -3.61
C ILE A 90 -3.69 1.95 -3.26
N ASN A 91 -2.48 2.42 -3.00
CA ASN A 91 -1.38 1.59 -2.53
C ASN A 91 -1.23 1.71 -1.01
N ALA A 92 -1.54 0.66 -0.27
CA ALA A 92 -1.28 0.52 1.16
C ALA A 92 -0.12 -0.46 1.47
N GLY A 93 0.36 -1.18 0.45
CA GLY A 93 1.42 -2.18 0.56
C GLY A 93 2.68 -1.80 -0.20
N LYS A 94 3.28 -2.77 -0.89
CA LYS A 94 4.51 -2.60 -1.67
C LYS A 94 4.21 -2.82 -3.15
N LEU A 95 4.17 -1.74 -3.92
CA LEU A 95 3.90 -1.76 -5.36
C LEU A 95 5.20 -1.64 -6.14
N PHE A 96 5.47 -2.62 -7.00
CA PHE A 96 6.58 -2.59 -7.93
C PHE A 96 6.08 -2.29 -9.33
N ILE A 97 6.64 -1.27 -9.97
CA ILE A 97 6.45 -1.03 -11.40
C ILE A 97 7.55 -1.78 -12.14
N GLU A 98 7.17 -2.66 -13.06
CA GLU A 98 8.14 -3.43 -13.84
C GLU A 98 8.74 -2.61 -14.99
N LYS A 99 9.94 -3.00 -15.42
CA LYS A 99 10.71 -2.29 -16.47
C LYS A 99 10.00 -2.28 -17.83
N ASN A 100 9.10 -3.22 -18.09
CA ASN A 100 8.33 -3.28 -19.33
C ASN A 100 7.19 -2.24 -19.38
N VAL A 101 6.85 -1.59 -18.26
CA VAL A 101 5.88 -0.51 -18.24
C VAL A 101 6.53 0.76 -18.81
N THR A 102 5.92 1.38 -19.81
CA THR A 102 6.40 2.66 -20.35
C THR A 102 5.77 3.86 -19.63
N PRO A 103 6.42 5.04 -19.62
CA PRO A 103 5.81 6.28 -19.11
C PRO A 103 4.46 6.62 -19.75
N GLU A 104 4.31 6.35 -21.05
CA GLU A 104 3.08 6.59 -21.81
C GLU A 104 1.96 5.66 -21.34
N LEU A 105 2.29 4.39 -21.07
CA LEU A 105 1.32 3.43 -20.55
C LEU A 105 0.80 3.84 -19.17
N ILE A 106 1.68 4.37 -18.30
CA ILE A 106 1.29 4.96 -17.02
C ILE A 106 0.37 6.17 -17.25
N ALA A 107 0.75 7.06 -18.16
CA ALA A 107 -0.01 8.27 -18.45
C ALA A 107 -1.44 7.96 -18.95
N GLN A 108 -1.57 6.91 -19.77
CA GLN A 108 -2.84 6.50 -20.38
C GLN A 108 -3.69 5.62 -19.46
N LYS A 109 -3.09 4.63 -18.79
CA LYS A 109 -3.82 3.58 -18.06
C LYS A 109 -3.96 3.83 -16.57
N ILE A 110 -3.24 4.81 -16.01
CA ILE A 110 -3.37 5.17 -14.60
C ILE A 110 -4.06 6.53 -14.51
N LYS A 111 -5.22 6.55 -13.85
CA LYS A 111 -6.00 7.76 -13.60
C LYS A 111 -5.41 8.56 -12.45
N GLU A 112 -5.26 7.92 -11.30
CA GLU A 112 -4.67 8.51 -10.10
C GLU A 112 -4.05 7.41 -9.21
N ILE A 113 -3.12 7.83 -8.34
CA ILE A 113 -2.48 6.98 -7.33
C ILE A 113 -2.57 7.70 -5.98
N ARG A 114 -3.17 7.05 -5.00
CA ARG A 114 -3.06 7.41 -3.58
C ARG A 114 -2.10 6.44 -2.92
N ASN A 115 -0.93 6.92 -2.53
CA ASN A 115 0.12 6.11 -1.94
C ASN A 115 0.19 6.30 -0.43
N TYR A 116 -0.03 5.23 0.31
CA TYR A 116 0.14 5.10 1.77
C TYR A 116 1.19 4.04 2.13
N GLY A 117 1.64 3.26 1.15
CA GLY A 117 2.68 2.24 1.30
C GLY A 117 3.99 2.63 0.62
N LYS A 118 4.65 1.66 0.00
CA LYS A 118 5.89 1.84 -0.76
C LYS A 118 5.68 1.59 -2.24
N ILE A 119 6.06 2.51 -3.10
CA ILE A 119 6.13 2.30 -4.55
C ILE A 119 7.60 2.27 -4.96
N ILE A 120 7.98 1.28 -5.77
CA ILE A 120 9.32 1.15 -6.33
C ILE A 120 9.18 1.10 -7.85
N ALA A 121 9.80 2.04 -8.56
CA ALA A 121 9.65 2.16 -10.01
C ALA A 121 10.99 2.46 -10.69
N PRO A 122 11.21 2.01 -11.94
CA PRO A 122 12.39 2.38 -12.71
C PRO A 122 12.50 3.90 -12.86
N ARG A 123 13.72 4.42 -12.93
CA ARG A 123 13.98 5.87 -13.08
C ARG A 123 13.19 6.49 -14.23
N LEU A 124 13.09 5.78 -15.36
CA LEU A 124 12.35 6.23 -16.54
C LEU A 124 10.88 6.52 -16.25
N ASN A 125 10.25 5.73 -15.37
CA ASN A 125 8.83 5.84 -15.05
C ASN A 125 8.54 6.87 -13.96
N TYR A 126 9.56 7.34 -13.23
CA TYR A 126 9.39 8.16 -12.03
C TYR A 126 8.57 9.43 -12.31
N GLY A 127 8.89 10.16 -13.38
CA GLY A 127 8.16 11.39 -13.74
C GLY A 127 6.68 11.14 -14.04
N ALA A 128 6.38 10.16 -14.89
CA ALA A 128 5.01 9.79 -15.23
C ALA A 128 4.25 9.28 -14.00
N LEU A 129 4.88 8.48 -13.13
CA LEU A 129 4.29 8.00 -11.90
C LEU A 129 3.93 9.15 -10.97
N ILE A 130 4.88 10.05 -10.68
CA ILE A 130 4.65 11.20 -9.78
C ILE A 130 3.52 12.08 -10.29
N SER A 131 3.41 12.28 -11.60
CA SER A 131 2.31 13.07 -12.18
C SER A 131 0.91 12.50 -11.91
N LYS A 132 0.81 11.19 -11.65
CA LYS A 132 -0.44 10.50 -11.32
C LYS A 132 -0.69 10.39 -9.82
N VAL A 133 0.30 10.69 -8.99
CA VAL A 133 0.15 10.60 -7.53
C VAL A 133 -0.64 11.80 -7.03
N SER A 134 -1.90 11.57 -6.66
CA SER A 134 -2.78 12.60 -6.10
C SER A 134 -2.59 12.77 -4.58
N GLN A 135 -2.11 11.73 -3.89
CA GLN A 135 -1.77 11.78 -2.48
C GLN A 135 -0.59 10.86 -2.17
N ASN A 136 0.39 11.33 -1.41
CA ASN A 136 1.51 10.53 -0.94
C ASN A 136 1.72 10.69 0.56
N ALA A 137 1.31 9.68 1.33
CA ALA A 137 1.65 9.49 2.74
C ALA A 137 2.67 8.34 2.94
N GLY A 138 3.08 7.70 1.83
CA GLY A 138 4.05 6.61 1.81
C GLY A 138 5.43 7.03 1.26
N LYS A 139 6.18 6.04 0.76
CA LYS A 139 7.48 6.23 0.10
C LYS A 139 7.39 5.87 -1.38
N ILE A 140 8.08 6.65 -2.21
CA ILE A 140 8.28 6.34 -3.63
C ILE A 140 9.77 6.33 -3.86
N GLU A 141 10.31 5.20 -4.29
CA GLU A 141 11.74 4.99 -4.49
C GLU A 141 12.03 4.60 -5.93
N ILE A 142 13.15 5.11 -6.44
CA ILE A 142 13.70 4.71 -7.74
C ILE A 142 14.31 3.31 -7.59
N LEU A 143 13.94 2.37 -8.47
CA LEU A 143 14.32 0.97 -8.43
C LEU A 143 15.84 0.79 -8.34
N GLU A 144 16.58 1.54 -9.14
CA GLU A 144 18.04 1.50 -9.17
C GLU A 144 18.66 1.86 -7.82
N ASN A 145 18.13 2.90 -7.15
CA ASN A 145 18.57 3.30 -5.81
C ASN A 145 18.16 2.26 -4.76
N TYR A 146 16.96 1.68 -4.89
CA TYR A 146 16.46 0.64 -3.99
C TYR A 146 17.34 -0.62 -4.05
N VAL A 147 17.71 -1.06 -5.25
CA VAL A 147 18.62 -2.20 -5.47
C VAL A 147 19.98 -1.91 -4.86
N GLN A 148 20.57 -0.73 -5.15
CA GLN A 148 21.88 -0.34 -4.60
C GLN A 148 21.89 -0.42 -3.07
N LYS A 149 20.90 0.19 -2.42
CA LYS A 149 20.76 0.17 -0.96
C LYS A 149 20.62 -1.27 -0.43
N LYS A 150 19.83 -2.11 -1.10
CA LYS A 150 19.62 -3.50 -0.67
C LYS A 150 20.88 -4.35 -0.79
N VAL A 151 21.66 -4.14 -1.84
CA VAL A 151 22.96 -4.79 -2.03
C VAL A 151 23.92 -4.41 -0.91
N GLU A 152 24.03 -3.11 -0.58
CA GLU A 152 24.88 -2.63 0.52
C GLU A 152 24.47 -3.20 1.88
N GLU A 153 23.15 -3.27 2.17
CA GLU A 153 22.63 -3.88 3.39
C GLU A 153 23.02 -5.36 3.50
N LEU A 154 22.82 -6.13 2.42
CA LEU A 154 23.13 -7.55 2.39
C LEU A 154 24.64 -7.83 2.49
N GLN A 155 25.47 -6.98 1.88
CA GLN A 155 26.93 -7.09 1.99
C GLN A 155 27.40 -6.96 3.44
N LYS A 156 26.87 -5.97 4.19
CA LYS A 156 27.18 -5.78 5.61
C LYS A 156 26.70 -6.95 6.47
N GLU A 157 25.54 -7.52 6.16
CA GLU A 157 25.02 -8.68 6.87
C GLU A 157 25.89 -9.93 6.64
N ILE A 158 26.31 -10.17 5.39
CA ILE A 158 27.23 -11.26 5.04
C ILE A 158 28.58 -11.11 5.76
N GLU A 159 29.12 -9.90 5.84
CA GLU A 159 30.38 -9.63 6.55
C GLU A 159 30.27 -10.00 8.04
N LYS A 160 29.22 -9.53 8.73
CA LYS A 160 28.96 -9.88 10.13
C LYS A 160 28.83 -11.38 10.36
N LEU A 161 28.09 -12.08 9.50
CA LEU A 161 27.92 -13.53 9.61
C LEU A 161 29.24 -14.28 9.40
N ARG A 162 30.12 -13.79 8.52
CA ARG A 162 31.46 -14.36 8.32
C ARG A 162 32.35 -14.18 9.54
N GLU A 163 32.28 -13.02 10.19
CA GLU A 163 33.02 -12.79 11.45
C GLU A 163 32.56 -13.76 12.54
N MET A 164 31.24 -13.92 12.72
CA MET A 164 30.67 -14.86 13.70
C MET A 164 31.00 -16.33 13.39
N SER A 165 31.16 -16.70 12.11
CA SER A 165 31.52 -18.08 11.72
C SER A 165 33.00 -18.44 11.95
N LYS A 166 33.84 -17.45 12.28
CA LYS A 166 35.26 -17.63 12.59
C LYS A 166 35.53 -17.80 14.09
N GLU A 167 34.54 -17.57 14.94
CA GLU A 167 34.54 -17.82 16.39
C GLU A 167 34.04 -19.24 16.71
#